data_AF-A0A1Y2VZP0-F1
#
_entry.id   AF-A0A1Y2VZP0-F1
#
_cell.length_a   1.000
_cell.length_b   1.000
_cell.length_c   1.000
_cell.angle_alpha   90.00
_cell.angle_beta   90.00
_cell.angle_gamma   90.00
#
_symmetry.space_group_name_H-M   'P 1'
#
loop_
_entity.id
_entity.type
_entity.pdbx_description
1 polymer ?
#
loop_
_entity_poly.entity_id
_entity_poly.type
_entity_poly.pdbx_seq_one_letter_code
_entity_poly.pdbx_strand_id
1 'polypeptide(L)'
;MSITISSLLTLSIRFKRYILLATQATWLSLPSVLLRTAFEIEDWLPSIPIQNKNKNKNKNKNKNKKNIELIPKIVAMPSAAVCMRTLRAYSRYGSNHARVLARAFSATSRRAEINKVYPSATEALKDMKPDSTLLCGGFGLCGVPDTLINQVLKKPEITGITAVSNNAGTDSSGLGQLLKTKQIKKMIASYIGENKTFETMYLTGEVELELTPQGTLAERCAAGGKGVPAFYTPAAFGTVVQTGELPLKNKSDGTPDVFSYPKDVKVFNGKSYLLEHAIAGDYAFVKAYKADKLGNCQFRLAANNFNGAMGRNAKMTIVEAEHIVEPGEIPPEAVHLPGIYVKRVIQSTAEKNIEKFTWTKDDNDADAKKVLGSGDTAAKRERIVRRAAKEFKNGMYANLGIGMPMLAPGFVGPEVEVQLQSENGILGLGPYPRQGEEDADLINAGKETVTLRPGAAVFGSEESFGMIRSGRINLTILGAMQVSGTGDLANWMLPGKVKGFGGAMDLVSNPSKTKVVVTMEHTDKKGNPKIVKQCAFPLTGRACVSRIITELGVFDVDFAHGLTLIEIADGVTAEEIKSKTEAPFHVASDLKPML
;
A
#
# COMPACT_ATOMS: atom_id res chain seq x y z
N MET A 1 16.91 -43.83 48.25
CA MET A 1 17.27 -45.03 49.05
C MET A 1 17.03 -46.25 48.14
N SER A 2 18.09 -47.00 47.81
CA SER A 2 18.14 -48.27 47.03
C SER A 2 17.69 -48.23 45.54
N ILE A 3 18.55 -48.45 44.53
CA ILE A 3 19.21 -49.70 44.05
C ILE A 3 18.15 -50.76 43.62
N THR A 4 18.16 -51.50 42.49
CA THR A 4 18.86 -51.55 41.19
C THR A 4 18.19 -52.70 40.39
N ILE A 5 18.01 -52.53 39.07
CA ILE A 5 17.94 -53.52 37.95
C ILE A 5 17.00 -54.75 38.02
N SER A 6 16.15 -54.89 36.97
CA SER A 6 16.04 -56.16 36.22
C SER A 6 15.49 -55.98 34.79
N SER A 7 16.23 -56.49 33.78
CA SER A 7 15.81 -57.17 32.52
C SER A 7 14.96 -56.43 31.44
N LEU A 8 15.12 -56.58 30.11
CA LEU A 8 15.90 -57.44 29.21
C LEU A 8 15.76 -56.92 27.74
N LEU A 9 16.70 -57.32 26.86
CA LEU A 9 16.73 -57.34 25.37
C LEU A 9 17.39 -56.19 24.55
N THR A 10 18.71 -56.36 24.34
CA THR A 10 19.52 -56.29 23.10
C THR A 10 18.76 -56.35 21.75
N LEU A 11 19.17 -55.75 20.62
CA LEU A 11 20.51 -55.70 19.99
C LEU A 11 20.57 -54.65 18.86
N SER A 12 21.76 -54.13 18.59
CA SER A 12 22.13 -53.11 17.58
C SER A 12 22.83 -53.73 16.35
N ILE A 13 22.77 -53.02 15.20
CA ILE A 13 23.68 -53.03 14.03
C ILE A 13 23.80 -54.30 13.17
N ARG A 14 23.52 -54.17 11.84
CA ARG A 14 24.27 -54.86 10.78
C ARG A 14 24.41 -54.01 9.51
N PHE A 15 25.62 -54.03 8.97
CA PHE A 15 26.11 -53.33 7.79
C PHE A 15 26.38 -54.36 6.65
N LYS A 16 26.25 -53.92 5.39
CA LYS A 16 26.87 -54.44 4.14
C LYS A 16 26.48 -55.82 3.56
N ARG A 17 25.90 -55.82 2.35
CA ARG A 17 26.51 -56.24 1.04
C ARG A 17 25.42 -56.54 0.00
N TYR A 18 25.51 -55.92 -1.18
CA TYR A 18 25.37 -56.60 -2.47
C TYR A 18 26.19 -55.85 -3.54
N ILE A 19 26.65 -56.60 -4.52
CA ILE A 19 27.83 -56.42 -5.38
C ILE A 19 27.40 -56.47 -6.86
N LEU A 20 28.08 -55.66 -7.69
CA LEU A 20 28.40 -55.74 -9.15
C LEU A 20 27.31 -55.95 -10.24
N LEU A 21 27.36 -55.07 -11.27
CA LEU A 21 27.79 -55.35 -12.67
C LEU A 21 27.57 -54.07 -13.53
N ALA A 22 28.62 -53.37 -13.98
CA ALA A 22 29.22 -53.39 -15.35
C ALA A 22 28.25 -52.93 -16.47
N THR A 23 28.51 -51.86 -17.23
CA THR A 23 29.46 -51.84 -18.37
C THR A 23 29.62 -50.43 -18.99
N GLN A 24 30.76 -50.26 -19.69
CA GLN A 24 31.29 -49.07 -20.38
C GLN A 24 30.73 -48.86 -21.82
N ALA A 25 31.15 -47.72 -22.41
CA ALA A 25 31.30 -47.39 -23.85
C ALA A 25 30.06 -46.78 -24.55
N THR A 26 30.12 -45.75 -25.42
CA THR A 26 31.16 -45.34 -26.38
C THR A 26 30.95 -43.89 -26.89
N TRP A 27 32.00 -43.37 -27.52
CA TRP A 27 32.19 -42.07 -28.20
C TRP A 27 31.30 -41.81 -29.43
N LEU A 28 31.12 -40.52 -29.81
CA LEU A 28 31.31 -40.00 -31.19
C LEU A 28 31.33 -38.44 -31.28
N SER A 29 32.40 -37.97 -31.93
CA SER A 29 32.86 -36.69 -32.51
C SER A 29 31.92 -35.58 -33.05
N LEU A 30 32.28 -34.31 -32.70
CA LEU A 30 32.51 -33.05 -33.50
C LEU A 30 31.42 -32.48 -34.48
N PRO A 31 31.45 -31.18 -34.92
CA PRO A 31 32.39 -30.08 -34.64
C PRO A 31 31.80 -28.69 -34.27
N SER A 32 32.73 -27.83 -33.87
CA SER A 32 32.76 -26.37 -33.65
C SER A 32 32.17 -25.44 -34.72
N VAL A 33 31.48 -24.37 -34.29
CA VAL A 33 31.42 -23.08 -34.99
C VAL A 33 31.56 -21.92 -33.98
N LEU A 34 32.47 -21.01 -34.29
CA LEU A 34 32.82 -19.79 -33.55
C LEU A 34 31.66 -18.79 -33.43
N LEU A 35 31.57 -18.09 -32.30
CA LEU A 35 31.38 -16.63 -32.31
C LEU A 35 31.95 -16.02 -31.01
N ARG A 36 33.12 -15.36 -31.17
CA ARG A 36 33.63 -14.35 -30.23
C ARG A 36 33.10 -13.00 -30.69
N THR A 37 32.51 -12.23 -29.79
CA THR A 37 32.50 -10.76 -29.86
C THR A 37 32.64 -10.26 -28.43
N ALA A 38 33.86 -9.85 -28.09
CA ALA A 38 34.16 -8.97 -26.96
C ALA A 38 33.95 -7.53 -27.44
N PHE A 39 33.25 -6.73 -26.65
CA PHE A 39 33.14 -5.29 -26.85
C PHE A 39 34.36 -4.61 -26.22
N GLU A 40 35.20 -4.01 -27.06
CA GLU A 40 36.17 -2.99 -26.67
C GLU A 40 35.45 -1.64 -26.55
N ILE A 41 35.68 -0.94 -25.44
CA ILE A 41 35.38 0.47 -25.23
C ILE A 41 36.73 1.18 -25.28
N GLU A 42 36.95 2.01 -26.30
CA GLU A 42 38.03 2.99 -26.32
C GLU A 42 37.45 4.40 -26.15
N ASP A 43 38.22 5.17 -25.37
CA ASP A 43 38.04 6.55 -24.95
C ASP A 43 37.80 7.54 -26.09
N TRP A 44 37.18 8.69 -25.79
CA TRP A 44 37.63 10.03 -26.19
C TRP A 44 36.77 11.09 -25.50
N LEU A 45 37.33 11.77 -24.49
CA LEU A 45 36.85 13.04 -23.95
C LEU A 45 38.03 14.01 -23.90
N PRO A 46 37.91 15.23 -24.46
CA PRO A 46 38.75 16.34 -24.06
C PRO A 46 37.99 17.27 -23.11
N SER A 47 38.68 17.57 -22.02
CA SER A 47 38.42 18.55 -20.97
C SER A 47 38.35 19.99 -21.52
N ILE A 48 37.40 20.77 -21.02
CA ILE A 48 37.27 22.22 -21.25
C ILE A 48 37.57 22.95 -19.93
N PRO A 49 38.51 23.91 -19.89
CA PRO A 49 38.71 24.75 -18.72
C PRO A 49 37.77 25.97 -18.72
N ILE A 50 37.31 26.28 -17.51
CA ILE A 50 36.49 27.42 -17.13
C ILE A 50 37.34 28.70 -17.17
N GLN A 51 36.86 29.76 -17.84
CA GLN A 51 37.21 31.14 -17.49
C GLN A 51 35.98 32.05 -17.43
N ASN A 52 35.86 32.65 -16.25
CA ASN A 52 34.93 33.68 -15.82
C ASN A 52 35.17 35.00 -16.58
N LYS A 53 34.11 35.67 -17.03
CA LYS A 53 34.06 37.14 -17.11
C LYS A 53 32.62 37.66 -17.20
N ASN A 54 32.15 38.16 -16.06
CA ASN A 54 31.03 39.09 -15.93
C ASN A 54 31.29 40.38 -16.71
N LYS A 55 30.28 40.88 -17.45
CA LYS A 55 30.00 42.32 -17.60
C LYS A 55 28.60 42.57 -18.16
N ASN A 56 27.77 43.17 -17.31
CA ASN A 56 26.53 43.88 -17.65
C ASN A 56 26.77 45.01 -18.67
N LYS A 57 25.85 45.19 -19.64
CA LYS A 57 25.28 46.50 -20.02
C LYS A 57 24.15 46.40 -21.06
N ASN A 58 22.95 46.75 -20.59
CA ASN A 58 21.83 47.50 -21.16
C ASN A 58 21.81 47.99 -22.64
N LYS A 59 20.57 47.95 -23.17
CA LYS A 59 19.83 48.85 -24.12
C LYS A 59 19.73 48.51 -25.62
N ASN A 60 18.48 48.20 -26.01
CA ASN A 60 17.66 48.72 -27.14
C ASN A 60 18.27 48.86 -28.55
N LYS A 61 17.73 48.08 -29.52
CA LYS A 61 16.89 48.56 -30.66
C LYS A 61 16.70 47.48 -31.74
N ASN A 62 15.43 47.18 -32.01
CA ASN A 62 14.77 47.00 -33.32
C ASN A 62 15.64 46.79 -34.59
N LYS A 63 15.49 45.62 -35.26
CA LYS A 63 14.90 45.46 -36.61
C LYS A 63 15.33 44.15 -37.31
N ASN A 64 14.30 43.43 -37.80
CA ASN A 64 14.23 42.67 -39.05
C ASN A 64 15.08 41.40 -39.31
N LYS A 65 14.30 40.37 -39.70
CA LYS A 65 14.59 39.33 -40.72
C LYS A 65 15.54 38.19 -40.34
N LYS A 66 14.97 37.02 -40.03
CA LYS A 66 14.78 35.90 -41.00
C LYS A 66 14.19 34.68 -40.27
N ASN A 67 13.05 34.21 -40.76
CA ASN A 67 12.47 32.91 -40.42
C ASN A 67 13.42 31.80 -40.89
N ILE A 68 13.73 30.85 -40.01
CA ILE A 68 14.21 29.52 -40.37
C ILE A 68 13.11 28.56 -39.92
N GLU A 69 12.25 28.19 -40.87
CA GLU A 69 11.30 27.09 -40.71
C GLU A 69 12.06 25.77 -40.63
N LEU A 70 11.79 24.99 -39.59
CA LEU A 70 12.08 23.56 -39.57
C LEU A 70 11.12 22.86 -40.54
N ILE A 71 11.67 22.24 -41.57
CA ILE A 71 10.96 21.34 -42.48
C ILE A 71 10.60 20.05 -41.72
N PRO A 72 9.32 19.64 -41.64
CA PRO A 72 8.98 18.29 -41.19
C PRO A 72 9.27 17.30 -42.32
N LYS A 73 9.92 16.18 -42.00
CA LYS A 73 10.05 15.03 -42.90
C LYS A 73 8.66 14.48 -43.21
N ILE A 74 8.17 14.72 -44.42
CA ILE A 74 6.98 14.07 -44.98
C ILE A 74 7.33 12.61 -45.26
N VAL A 75 6.69 11.69 -44.54
CA VAL A 75 6.65 10.27 -44.88
C VAL A 75 5.76 10.13 -46.11
N ALA A 76 6.34 9.76 -47.25
CA ALA A 76 5.61 9.55 -48.49
C ALA A 76 4.65 8.34 -48.36
N MET A 77 3.35 8.60 -48.52
CA MET A 77 2.33 7.57 -48.70
C MET A 77 2.55 6.82 -50.04
N PRO A 78 2.39 5.48 -50.09
CA PRO A 78 2.63 4.70 -51.30
C PRO A 78 1.49 4.76 -52.36
N SER A 79 0.61 5.75 -52.33
CA SER A 79 -0.56 5.80 -53.23
C SER A 79 -0.31 6.51 -54.57
N ALA A 80 0.65 7.45 -54.65
CA ALA A 80 0.90 8.22 -55.87
C ALA A 80 1.69 7.45 -56.93
N ALA A 81 2.63 6.59 -56.52
CA ALA A 81 3.48 5.82 -57.42
C ALA A 81 2.72 4.70 -58.17
N VAL A 82 1.62 4.20 -57.57
CA VAL A 82 0.76 3.17 -58.18
C VAL A 82 -0.15 3.79 -59.25
N CYS A 83 -0.63 5.02 -59.03
CA CYS A 83 -1.53 5.71 -59.97
C CYS A 83 -0.84 6.11 -61.29
N MET A 84 0.46 6.40 -61.26
CA MET A 84 1.26 6.74 -62.45
C MET A 84 1.60 5.55 -63.35
N ARG A 85 1.58 4.30 -62.85
CA ARG A 85 1.84 3.11 -63.67
C ARG A 85 0.66 2.74 -64.56
N THR A 86 -0.58 3.02 -64.13
CA THR A 86 -1.80 2.75 -64.90
C THR A 86 -2.00 3.76 -66.04
N LEU A 87 -1.57 5.01 -65.88
CA LEU A 87 -1.68 6.05 -66.91
C LEU A 87 -0.73 5.86 -68.10
N ARG A 88 0.47 5.28 -67.90
CA ARG A 88 1.40 4.96 -69.00
C ARG A 88 0.94 3.80 -69.89
N ALA A 89 0.04 2.95 -69.41
CA ALA A 89 -0.56 1.88 -70.22
C ALA A 89 -1.66 2.41 -71.16
N TYR A 90 -2.34 3.50 -70.79
CA TYR A 90 -3.41 4.12 -71.59
C TYR A 90 -2.90 4.91 -72.81
N SER A 91 -1.66 5.41 -72.79
CA SER A 91 -1.13 6.21 -73.92
C SER A 91 -0.50 5.38 -75.05
N ARG A 92 -0.35 4.05 -74.89
CA ARG A 92 0.28 3.18 -75.91
C ARG A 92 -0.70 2.33 -76.72
N TYR A 93 -1.97 2.27 -76.34
CA TYR A 93 -2.99 1.53 -77.09
C TYR A 93 -4.17 2.46 -77.39
N GLY A 94 -3.99 3.28 -78.44
CA GLY A 94 -5.10 3.94 -79.10
C GLY A 94 -6.04 2.92 -79.72
N SER A 95 -7.33 3.26 -79.71
CA SER A 95 -8.46 2.54 -80.33
C SER A 95 -8.70 1.11 -79.86
N ASN A 96 -9.28 0.96 -78.67
CA ASN A 96 -10.29 -0.09 -78.45
C ASN A 96 -11.25 0.37 -77.35
N HIS A 97 -12.53 0.49 -77.68
CA HIS A 97 -13.62 0.84 -76.77
C HIS A 97 -13.98 -0.35 -75.86
N ALA A 98 -13.00 -0.88 -75.13
CA ALA A 98 -13.31 -1.80 -74.04
C ALA A 98 -13.84 -0.95 -72.87
N ARG A 99 -15.14 -1.08 -72.55
CA ARG A 99 -15.70 -0.57 -71.30
C ARG A 99 -14.98 -1.27 -70.15
N VAL A 100 -13.90 -0.66 -69.65
CA VAL A 100 -13.25 -1.10 -68.43
C VAL A 100 -14.21 -0.80 -67.29
N LEU A 101 -15.00 -1.79 -66.90
CA LEU A 101 -15.68 -1.82 -65.62
C LEU A 101 -14.59 -1.89 -64.55
N ALA A 102 -14.07 -0.73 -64.17
CA ALA A 102 -13.21 -0.59 -63.00
C ALA A 102 -14.04 -0.95 -61.78
N ARG A 103 -14.02 -2.22 -61.38
CA ARG A 103 -14.49 -2.65 -60.05
C ARG A 103 -13.53 -2.05 -59.03
N ALA A 104 -13.85 -0.86 -58.54
CA ALA A 104 -13.21 -0.29 -57.37
C ALA A 104 -13.60 -1.16 -56.17
N PHE A 105 -12.74 -2.10 -55.81
CA PHE A 105 -12.84 -2.76 -54.51
C PHE A 105 -12.47 -1.72 -53.45
N SER A 106 -13.48 -1.11 -52.82
CA SER A 106 -13.29 -0.38 -51.57
C SER A 106 -12.99 -1.42 -50.49
N ALA A 107 -11.71 -1.79 -50.36
CA ALA A 107 -11.24 -2.56 -49.23
C ALA A 107 -11.11 -1.61 -48.03
N THR A 108 -12.22 -1.17 -47.44
CA THR A 108 -12.17 -0.68 -46.06
C THR A 108 -11.89 -1.89 -45.19
N SER A 109 -10.62 -2.24 -45.02
CA SER A 109 -10.20 -3.09 -43.92
C SER A 109 -10.50 -2.34 -42.62
N ARG A 110 -11.76 -2.40 -42.16
CA ARG A 110 -12.08 -2.05 -40.78
C ARG A 110 -11.35 -3.07 -39.93
N ARG A 111 -10.13 -2.73 -39.50
CA ARG A 111 -9.49 -3.43 -38.40
C ARG A 111 -10.47 -3.30 -37.24
N ALA A 112 -10.86 -4.42 -36.62
CA ALA A 112 -11.64 -4.35 -35.40
C ALA A 112 -10.80 -3.56 -34.39
N GLU A 113 -11.16 -2.30 -34.17
CA GLU A 113 -10.48 -1.44 -33.22
C GLU A 113 -10.85 -1.96 -31.84
N ILE A 114 -9.83 -2.34 -31.05
CA ILE A 114 -10.07 -2.67 -29.64
C ILE A 114 -10.42 -1.35 -28.97
N ASN A 115 -11.70 -1.17 -28.66
CA ASN A 115 -12.19 -0.02 -27.93
C ASN A 115 -13.04 -0.52 -26.76
N LYS A 116 -12.56 -0.25 -25.54
CA LYS A 116 -13.22 -0.65 -24.29
C LYS A 116 -14.01 0.49 -23.66
N VAL A 117 -14.12 1.63 -24.32
CA VAL A 117 -14.85 2.79 -23.80
C VAL A 117 -16.34 2.53 -23.90
N TYR A 118 -17.02 2.65 -22.76
CA TYR A 118 -18.47 2.61 -22.64
C TYR A 118 -19.02 4.03 -22.47
N PRO A 119 -20.23 4.31 -22.98
CA PRO A 119 -20.77 5.66 -22.98
C PRO A 119 -21.19 6.15 -21.58
N SER A 120 -21.43 5.25 -20.63
CA SER A 120 -21.86 5.60 -19.27
C SER A 120 -21.64 4.46 -18.28
N ALA A 121 -21.68 4.78 -16.98
CA ALA A 121 -21.70 3.78 -15.90
C ALA A 121 -22.92 2.85 -16.00
N THR A 122 -24.09 3.36 -16.42
CA THR A 122 -25.31 2.56 -16.61
C THR A 122 -25.08 1.43 -17.61
N GLU A 123 -24.52 1.74 -18.79
CA GLU A 123 -24.22 0.72 -19.79
C GLU A 123 -23.09 -0.22 -19.36
N ALA A 124 -22.10 0.30 -18.65
CA ALA A 124 -20.99 -0.49 -18.13
C ALA A 124 -21.41 -1.44 -16.99
N LEU A 125 -22.55 -1.24 -16.34
CA LEU A 125 -23.03 -2.06 -15.20
C LEU A 125 -24.34 -2.79 -15.47
N LYS A 126 -24.81 -2.81 -16.72
CA LYS A 126 -26.12 -3.39 -17.07
C LYS A 126 -26.27 -4.88 -16.76
N ASP A 127 -25.16 -5.61 -16.79
CA ASP A 127 -25.07 -7.05 -16.54
C ASP A 127 -24.50 -7.39 -15.15
N MET A 128 -24.32 -6.39 -14.27
CA MET A 128 -23.93 -6.62 -12.88
C MET A 128 -24.99 -7.48 -12.19
N LYS A 129 -24.53 -8.46 -11.39
CA LYS A 129 -25.39 -9.43 -10.71
C LYS A 129 -25.39 -9.17 -9.20
N PRO A 130 -26.52 -9.44 -8.49
CA PRO A 130 -26.52 -9.52 -7.04
C PRO A 130 -25.63 -10.67 -6.55
N ASP A 131 -25.38 -10.72 -5.25
CA ASP A 131 -24.56 -11.75 -4.58
C ASP A 131 -23.15 -11.91 -5.17
N SER A 132 -22.61 -10.83 -5.73
CA SER A 132 -21.28 -10.81 -6.34
C SER A 132 -20.20 -10.35 -5.37
N THR A 133 -18.97 -10.84 -5.59
CA THR A 133 -17.78 -10.31 -4.90
C THR A 133 -17.23 -9.13 -5.67
N LEU A 134 -17.28 -7.94 -5.06
CA LEU A 134 -16.82 -6.69 -5.63
C LEU A 134 -15.50 -6.26 -4.97
N LEU A 135 -14.41 -6.19 -5.74
CA LEU A 135 -13.18 -5.53 -5.33
C LEU A 135 -13.30 -4.03 -5.65
N CYS A 136 -13.15 -3.16 -4.66
CA CYS A 136 -13.30 -1.72 -4.83
C CYS A 136 -12.02 -1.00 -4.41
N GLY A 137 -11.36 -0.36 -5.38
CA GLY A 137 -10.13 0.39 -5.13
C GLY A 137 -10.35 1.65 -4.30
N GLY A 138 -9.25 2.22 -3.81
CA GLY A 138 -9.22 3.42 -2.99
C GLY A 138 -8.61 3.23 -1.60
N PHE A 139 -8.31 4.35 -0.95
CA PHE A 139 -7.82 4.43 0.42
C PHE A 139 -8.44 5.66 1.11
N GLY A 140 -9.32 5.45 2.10
CA GLY A 140 -10.23 6.51 2.54
C GLY A 140 -11.11 6.97 1.38
N LEU A 141 -11.01 8.26 1.01
CA LEU A 141 -11.64 8.84 -0.19
C LEU A 141 -10.68 9.05 -1.38
N CYS A 142 -9.39 8.74 -1.22
CA CYS A 142 -8.38 8.91 -2.27
C CYS A 142 -8.41 7.75 -3.26
N GLY A 143 -8.69 8.04 -4.54
CA GLY A 143 -8.76 7.04 -5.60
C GLY A 143 -9.97 6.11 -5.51
N VAL A 144 -11.11 6.60 -5.02
CA VAL A 144 -12.37 5.84 -4.92
C VAL A 144 -13.18 5.96 -6.23
N PRO A 145 -13.72 4.85 -6.78
CA PRO A 145 -14.50 4.87 -8.02
C PRO A 145 -15.97 5.27 -7.77
N ASP A 146 -16.20 6.51 -7.31
CA ASP A 146 -17.51 6.98 -6.88
C ASP A 146 -18.56 7.05 -8.01
N THR A 147 -18.16 7.18 -9.28
CA THR A 147 -19.12 7.19 -10.40
C THR A 147 -19.78 5.82 -10.56
N LEU A 148 -18.98 4.74 -10.45
CA LEU A 148 -19.47 3.37 -10.48
C LEU A 148 -20.28 3.03 -9.22
N ILE A 149 -19.80 3.43 -8.03
CA ILE A 149 -20.51 3.20 -6.76
C ILE A 149 -21.88 3.88 -6.78
N ASN A 150 -21.94 5.15 -7.17
CA ASN A 150 -23.19 5.91 -7.26
C ASN A 150 -24.15 5.32 -8.29
N GLN A 151 -23.66 4.60 -9.31
CA GLN A 151 -24.52 3.90 -10.25
C GLN A 151 -25.10 2.60 -9.66
N VAL A 152 -24.34 1.87 -8.84
CA VAL A 152 -24.86 0.70 -8.09
C VAL A 152 -25.89 1.14 -7.06
N LEU A 153 -25.69 2.29 -6.41
CA LEU A 153 -26.64 2.86 -5.45
C LEU A 153 -28.04 3.08 -6.07
N LYS A 154 -28.10 3.40 -7.37
CA LYS A 154 -29.35 3.61 -8.12
C LYS A 154 -30.04 2.30 -8.54
N LYS A 155 -29.45 1.14 -8.24
CA LYS A 155 -29.90 -0.19 -8.64
C LYS A 155 -30.27 -1.02 -7.41
N PRO A 156 -31.45 -0.80 -6.79
CA PRO A 156 -31.84 -1.49 -5.56
C PRO A 156 -31.96 -3.01 -5.72
N GLU A 157 -32.02 -3.53 -6.95
CA GLU A 157 -31.97 -4.96 -7.26
C GLU A 157 -30.58 -5.58 -7.03
N ILE A 158 -29.51 -4.79 -7.00
CA ILE A 158 -28.14 -5.27 -6.76
C ILE A 158 -27.88 -5.26 -5.26
N THR A 159 -28.13 -6.40 -4.61
CA THR A 159 -27.92 -6.63 -3.18
C THR A 159 -27.04 -7.85 -2.95
N GLY A 160 -26.77 -8.19 -1.68
CA GLY A 160 -25.98 -9.38 -1.34
C GLY A 160 -24.47 -9.22 -1.60
N ILE A 161 -24.00 -8.00 -1.88
CA ILE A 161 -22.61 -7.75 -2.30
C ILE A 161 -21.66 -8.15 -1.17
N THR A 162 -20.63 -8.93 -1.53
CA THR A 162 -19.43 -9.08 -0.71
C THR A 162 -18.40 -8.06 -1.20
N ALA A 163 -18.27 -6.95 -0.48
CA ALA A 163 -17.39 -5.85 -0.86
C ALA A 163 -16.02 -6.01 -0.21
N VAL A 164 -14.98 -6.05 -1.04
CA VAL A 164 -13.58 -6.15 -0.65
C VAL A 164 -12.93 -4.80 -0.92
N SER A 165 -12.63 -4.05 0.12
CA SER A 165 -12.10 -2.69 0.03
C SER A 165 -11.32 -2.38 1.29
N ASN A 166 -10.27 -1.56 1.20
CA ASN A 166 -9.50 -1.18 2.38
C ASN A 166 -10.38 -0.53 3.46
N ASN A 167 -11.27 0.36 3.03
CA ASN A 167 -12.21 1.12 3.84
C ASN A 167 -13.58 1.15 3.15
N ALA A 168 -14.62 1.52 3.90
CA ALA A 168 -15.94 1.78 3.34
C ALA A 168 -16.13 3.22 2.82
N GLY A 169 -15.12 4.10 2.91
CA GLY A 169 -15.32 5.54 2.72
C GLY A 169 -16.11 6.14 3.90
N THR A 170 -16.87 7.21 3.66
CA THR A 170 -17.65 7.90 4.69
C THR A 170 -19.13 7.52 4.59
N ASP A 171 -19.95 8.10 5.46
CA ASP A 171 -21.41 7.96 5.39
C ASP A 171 -22.00 8.53 4.07
N SER A 172 -21.30 9.42 3.38
CA SER A 172 -21.82 10.12 2.18
C SER A 172 -21.04 9.89 0.90
N SER A 173 -19.91 9.17 0.93
CA SER A 173 -19.07 8.90 -0.24
C SER A 173 -18.41 7.52 -0.10
N GLY A 174 -18.12 6.88 -1.23
CA GLY A 174 -17.64 5.51 -1.28
C GLY A 174 -18.71 4.48 -0.92
N LEU A 175 -18.26 3.29 -0.51
CA LEU A 175 -19.10 2.12 -0.24
C LEU A 175 -20.06 2.30 0.95
N GLY A 176 -19.83 3.28 1.82
CA GLY A 176 -20.71 3.61 2.94
C GLY A 176 -22.13 3.95 2.49
N GLN A 177 -22.28 4.48 1.28
CA GLN A 177 -23.58 4.69 0.66
C GLN A 177 -24.34 3.37 0.41
N LEU A 178 -23.63 2.32 -0.03
CA LEU A 178 -24.20 1.00 -0.28
C LEU A 178 -24.46 0.21 1.02
N LEU A 179 -23.72 0.51 2.10
CA LEU A 179 -24.03 0.02 3.44
C LEU A 179 -25.36 0.59 3.94
N LYS A 180 -25.57 1.91 3.78
CA LYS A 180 -26.83 2.57 4.18
C LYS A 180 -28.07 2.00 3.50
N THR A 181 -27.95 1.64 2.22
CA THR A 181 -29.04 1.01 1.46
C THR A 181 -29.11 -0.51 1.64
N LYS A 182 -28.26 -1.09 2.51
CA LYS A 182 -28.19 -2.53 2.79
C LYS A 182 -27.92 -3.39 1.55
N GLN A 183 -27.27 -2.83 0.54
CA GLN A 183 -26.86 -3.56 -0.67
C GLN A 183 -25.62 -4.44 -0.40
N ILE A 184 -24.81 -4.08 0.59
CA ILE A 184 -23.65 -4.86 1.04
C ILE A 184 -24.07 -5.81 2.16
N LYS A 185 -23.82 -7.11 1.96
CA LYS A 185 -24.01 -8.17 2.96
C LYS A 185 -22.76 -8.37 3.82
N LYS A 186 -21.58 -8.34 3.18
CA LYS A 186 -20.29 -8.61 3.82
C LYS A 186 -19.24 -7.59 3.36
N MET A 187 -18.46 -7.08 4.32
CA MET A 187 -17.25 -6.31 4.08
C MET A 187 -16.01 -7.16 4.38
N ILE A 188 -15.02 -7.14 3.49
CA ILE A 188 -13.66 -7.58 3.77
C ILE A 188 -12.79 -6.33 3.73
N ALA A 189 -12.37 -5.85 4.89
CA ALA A 189 -11.72 -4.55 5.06
C ALA A 189 -10.61 -4.59 6.11
N SER A 190 -9.71 -3.61 6.09
CA SER A 190 -8.66 -3.50 7.12
C SER A 190 -9.02 -2.55 8.25
N TYR A 191 -9.88 -1.58 7.95
CA TYR A 191 -10.20 -0.49 8.85
C TYR A 191 -11.58 0.09 8.55
N ILE A 192 -12.46 0.08 9.56
CA ILE A 192 -13.81 0.66 9.55
C ILE A 192 -13.70 2.20 9.48
N GLY A 193 -12.80 2.77 10.28
CA GLY A 193 -12.54 4.21 10.35
C GLY A 193 -13.65 5.04 11.01
N GLU A 194 -13.95 6.18 10.39
CA GLU A 194 -14.92 7.17 10.90
C GLU A 194 -16.33 6.97 10.35
N ASN A 195 -16.56 5.84 9.66
CA ASN A 195 -17.88 5.48 9.14
C ASN A 195 -18.75 4.91 10.26
N LYS A 196 -19.61 5.76 10.84
CA LYS A 196 -20.49 5.37 11.95
C LYS A 196 -21.53 4.36 11.51
N THR A 197 -22.08 4.49 10.30
CA THR A 197 -23.04 3.51 9.77
C THR A 197 -22.43 2.12 9.74
N PHE A 198 -21.21 1.99 9.22
CA PHE A 198 -20.51 0.72 9.15
C PHE A 198 -20.21 0.13 10.55
N GLU A 199 -19.70 0.96 11.47
CA GLU A 199 -19.44 0.55 12.86
C GLU A 199 -20.74 0.05 13.53
N THR A 200 -21.84 0.80 13.42
CA THR A 200 -23.14 0.41 13.99
C THR A 200 -23.66 -0.88 13.37
N MET A 201 -23.71 -0.97 12.03
CA MET A 201 -24.22 -2.17 11.36
C MET A 201 -23.44 -3.44 11.72
N TYR A 202 -22.13 -3.33 11.91
CA TYR A 202 -21.32 -4.48 12.32
C TYR A 202 -21.62 -4.87 13.78
N LEU A 203 -21.72 -3.89 14.68
CA LEU A 203 -22.03 -4.14 16.09
C LEU A 203 -23.45 -4.67 16.30
N THR A 204 -24.42 -4.29 15.46
CA THR A 204 -25.81 -4.76 15.52
C THR A 204 -26.05 -6.04 14.70
N GLY A 205 -25.04 -6.58 14.02
CA GLY A 205 -25.16 -7.81 13.23
C GLY A 205 -25.84 -7.65 11.86
N GLU A 206 -26.04 -6.41 11.40
CA GLU A 206 -26.66 -6.08 10.12
C GLU A 206 -25.72 -6.29 8.93
N VAL A 207 -24.40 -6.28 9.15
CA VAL A 207 -23.38 -6.58 8.13
C VAL A 207 -22.32 -7.52 8.68
N GLU A 208 -21.85 -8.46 7.86
CA GLU A 208 -20.69 -9.29 8.16
C GLU A 208 -19.39 -8.50 7.91
N LEU A 209 -18.37 -8.71 8.75
CA LEU A 209 -17.05 -8.10 8.59
C LEU A 209 -15.94 -9.13 8.76
N GLU A 210 -15.21 -9.37 7.69
CA GLU A 210 -13.90 -10.04 7.75
C GLU A 210 -12.81 -8.99 7.82
N LEU A 211 -12.46 -8.60 9.06
CA LEU A 211 -11.36 -7.67 9.28
C LEU A 211 -10.03 -8.36 8.92
N THR A 212 -9.27 -7.78 8.00
CA THR A 212 -8.04 -8.35 7.44
C THR A 212 -6.90 -7.33 7.53
N PRO A 213 -5.69 -7.68 8.02
CA PRO A 213 -4.55 -6.77 8.02
C PRO A 213 -4.34 -6.13 6.65
N GLN A 214 -4.07 -4.83 6.59
CA GLN A 214 -4.09 -4.09 5.33
C GLN A 214 -3.12 -4.65 4.29
N GLY A 215 -1.91 -5.01 4.71
CA GLY A 215 -0.94 -5.61 3.80
C GLY A 215 -1.32 -7.01 3.36
N THR A 216 -1.91 -7.80 4.27
CA THR A 216 -2.49 -9.10 3.92
C THR A 216 -3.62 -8.94 2.91
N LEU A 217 -4.52 -7.96 3.09
CA LEU A 217 -5.61 -7.70 2.15
C LEU A 217 -5.07 -7.35 0.75
N ALA A 218 -4.09 -6.45 0.69
CA ALA A 218 -3.45 -6.06 -0.57
C ALA A 218 -2.81 -7.27 -1.28
N GLU A 219 -2.08 -8.10 -0.52
CA GLU A 219 -1.42 -9.28 -1.08
C GLU A 219 -2.41 -10.39 -1.46
N ARG A 220 -3.51 -10.59 -0.71
CA ARG A 220 -4.59 -11.51 -1.09
C ARG A 220 -5.25 -11.11 -2.40
N CYS A 221 -5.42 -9.81 -2.66
CA CYS A 221 -5.88 -9.32 -3.95
C CYS A 221 -4.83 -9.49 -5.05
N ALA A 222 -3.57 -9.15 -4.77
CA ALA A 222 -2.48 -9.26 -5.74
C ALA A 222 -2.21 -10.73 -6.14
N ALA A 223 -2.27 -11.66 -5.18
CA ALA A 223 -2.10 -13.10 -5.40
C ALA A 223 -3.16 -13.66 -6.34
N GLY A 224 -4.43 -13.28 -6.13
CA GLY A 224 -5.54 -13.68 -7.02
C GLY A 224 -5.32 -13.24 -8.46
N GLY A 225 -4.89 -11.99 -8.67
CA GLY A 225 -4.56 -11.46 -10.00
C GLY A 225 -3.32 -12.09 -10.66
N LYS A 226 -2.50 -12.82 -9.88
CA LYS A 226 -1.30 -13.54 -10.34
C LYS A 226 -1.51 -15.05 -10.47
N GLY A 227 -2.70 -15.57 -10.17
CA GLY A 227 -2.98 -17.01 -10.15
C GLY A 227 -2.29 -17.77 -9.00
N VAL A 228 -1.94 -17.07 -7.92
CA VAL A 228 -1.36 -17.66 -6.70
C VAL A 228 -2.51 -17.90 -5.71
N PRO A 229 -2.87 -19.15 -5.39
CA PRO A 229 -4.07 -19.44 -4.59
C PRO A 229 -3.90 -19.13 -3.10
N ALA A 230 -2.66 -19.17 -2.59
CA ALA A 230 -2.35 -18.84 -1.21
C ALA A 230 -0.86 -18.47 -1.05
N PHE A 231 -0.53 -17.73 0.00
CA PHE A 231 0.83 -17.32 0.35
C PHE A 231 1.02 -17.28 1.88
N TYR A 232 2.27 -17.20 2.34
CA TYR A 232 2.60 -17.08 3.75
C TYR A 232 3.01 -15.66 4.12
N THR A 233 2.52 -15.13 5.25
CA THR A 233 2.84 -13.78 5.77
C THR A 233 3.13 -13.81 7.27
N PRO A 234 4.09 -13.02 7.79
CA PRO A 234 4.33 -12.92 9.23
C PRO A 234 3.31 -12.00 9.92
N ALA A 235 2.54 -11.22 9.16
CA ALA A 235 1.55 -10.30 9.70
C ALA A 235 0.50 -11.05 10.54
N ALA A 236 0.15 -10.49 11.68
CA ALA A 236 -0.87 -11.00 12.60
C ALA A 236 -0.58 -12.35 13.28
N PHE A 237 0.64 -12.89 13.17
CA PHE A 237 1.04 -14.05 13.98
C PHE A 237 0.95 -13.72 15.48
N GLY A 238 0.37 -14.64 16.26
CA GLY A 238 0.12 -14.51 17.69
C GLY A 238 -1.09 -13.66 18.06
N THR A 239 -2.00 -13.39 17.12
CA THR A 239 -3.18 -12.51 17.35
C THR A 239 -4.49 -13.24 17.11
N VAL A 240 -5.61 -12.56 17.38
CA VAL A 240 -6.97 -13.07 17.12
C VAL A 240 -7.25 -13.39 15.65
N VAL A 241 -6.48 -12.80 14.72
CA VAL A 241 -6.55 -13.13 13.28
C VAL A 241 -6.00 -14.52 13.01
N GLN A 242 -4.98 -14.96 13.75
CA GLN A 242 -4.46 -16.32 13.66
C GLN A 242 -5.40 -17.31 14.34
N THR A 243 -5.89 -17.01 15.54
CA THR A 243 -6.69 -17.96 16.34
C THR A 243 -8.10 -18.14 15.80
N GLY A 244 -8.60 -17.19 15.01
CA GLY A 244 -9.97 -17.19 14.49
C GLY A 244 -10.98 -16.57 15.47
N GLU A 245 -10.53 -16.05 16.60
CA GLU A 245 -11.38 -15.52 17.68
C GLU A 245 -11.97 -14.13 17.39
N LEU A 246 -11.80 -13.63 16.17
CA LEU A 246 -12.45 -12.40 15.72
C LEU A 246 -13.89 -12.68 15.25
N PRO A 247 -14.91 -11.97 15.74
CA PRO A 247 -16.28 -12.10 15.23
C PRO A 247 -16.38 -11.63 13.77
N LEU A 248 -16.84 -12.51 12.88
CA LEU A 248 -17.29 -12.16 11.53
C LEU A 248 -18.66 -11.49 11.55
N LYS A 249 -19.52 -11.89 12.49
CA LYS A 249 -20.87 -11.36 12.66
C LYS A 249 -21.21 -11.31 14.14
N ASN A 250 -21.88 -10.23 14.54
CA ASN A 250 -22.46 -10.08 15.88
C ASN A 250 -23.97 -10.33 15.85
N LYS A 251 -24.56 -10.55 17.01
CA LYS A 251 -26.01 -10.56 17.23
C LYS A 251 -26.49 -9.12 17.41
N SER A 252 -27.81 -8.94 17.43
CA SER A 252 -28.44 -7.63 17.65
C SER A 252 -28.14 -7.01 19.02
N ASP A 253 -27.76 -7.83 20.01
CA ASP A 253 -27.34 -7.39 21.35
C ASP A 253 -25.85 -7.02 21.46
N GLY A 254 -25.09 -7.13 20.36
CA GLY A 254 -23.67 -6.84 20.31
C GLY A 254 -22.74 -7.99 20.70
N THR A 255 -23.28 -9.15 21.08
CA THR A 255 -22.45 -10.33 21.36
C THR A 255 -22.01 -11.04 20.07
N PRO A 256 -20.85 -11.71 20.03
CA PRO A 256 -20.42 -12.48 18.87
C PRO A 256 -21.42 -13.58 18.49
N ASP A 257 -21.68 -13.73 17.18
CA ASP A 257 -22.54 -14.79 16.62
C ASP A 257 -21.69 -15.82 15.86
N VAL A 258 -20.95 -15.34 14.86
CA VAL A 258 -20.10 -16.15 13.99
C VAL A 258 -18.68 -15.65 14.12
N PHE A 259 -17.76 -16.54 14.45
CA PHE A 259 -16.33 -16.27 14.51
C PHE A 259 -15.64 -16.55 13.18
N SER A 260 -14.44 -16.01 13.03
CA SER A 260 -13.54 -16.35 11.93
C SER A 260 -12.97 -17.77 12.12
N TYR A 261 -12.05 -18.14 11.25
CA TYR A 261 -11.39 -19.44 11.27
C TYR A 261 -9.91 -19.30 11.64
N PRO A 262 -9.33 -20.30 12.34
CA PRO A 262 -7.90 -20.30 12.61
C PRO A 262 -7.10 -20.43 11.32
N LYS A 263 -5.91 -19.82 11.29
CA LYS A 263 -5.02 -19.85 10.13
C LYS A 263 -3.86 -20.82 10.35
N ASP A 264 -3.52 -21.57 9.30
CA ASP A 264 -2.39 -22.49 9.32
C ASP A 264 -1.08 -21.73 9.52
N VAL A 265 -0.21 -22.29 10.37
CA VAL A 265 1.10 -21.73 10.68
C VAL A 265 2.18 -22.60 10.07
N LYS A 266 3.16 -21.97 9.42
CA LYS A 266 4.38 -22.64 8.99
C LYS A 266 5.62 -21.84 9.39
N VAL A 267 6.64 -22.55 9.84
CA VAL A 267 7.93 -21.95 10.21
C VAL A 267 8.87 -21.99 9.02
N PHE A 268 9.42 -20.83 8.67
CA PHE A 268 10.48 -20.68 7.67
C PHE A 268 11.65 -19.92 8.30
N ASN A 269 12.85 -20.50 8.24
CA ASN A 269 14.08 -19.89 8.79
C ASN A 269 13.92 -19.42 10.25
N GLY A 270 13.27 -20.23 11.08
CA GLY A 270 13.04 -19.93 12.50
C GLY A 270 11.96 -18.88 12.79
N LYS A 271 11.26 -18.36 11.78
CA LYS A 271 10.15 -17.40 11.93
C LYS A 271 8.82 -18.04 11.52
N SER A 272 7.76 -17.77 12.27
CA SER A 272 6.40 -18.26 11.98
C SER A 272 5.67 -17.35 11.01
N TYR A 273 4.89 -17.96 10.12
CA TYR A 273 4.07 -17.28 9.11
C TYR A 273 2.68 -17.92 9.04
N LEU A 274 1.67 -17.10 8.79
CA LEU A 274 0.28 -17.51 8.56
C LEU A 274 0.03 -17.78 7.08
N LEU A 275 -0.68 -18.85 6.77
CA LEU A 275 -1.21 -19.10 5.43
C LEU A 275 -2.42 -18.19 5.17
N GLU A 276 -2.40 -17.49 4.05
CA GLU A 276 -3.47 -16.60 3.61
C GLU A 276 -3.92 -16.97 2.19
N HIS A 277 -5.23 -17.06 1.98
CA HIS A 277 -5.82 -17.39 0.69
C HIS A 277 -6.07 -16.15 -0.15
N ALA A 278 -5.78 -16.25 -1.45
CA ALA A 278 -6.16 -15.23 -2.41
C ALA A 278 -7.67 -14.97 -2.38
N ILE A 279 -8.04 -13.72 -2.61
CA ILE A 279 -9.44 -13.32 -2.81
C ILE A 279 -9.68 -13.29 -4.32
N ALA A 280 -10.81 -13.82 -4.80
CA ALA A 280 -11.18 -13.71 -6.22
C ALA A 280 -12.40 -12.80 -6.37
N GLY A 281 -12.30 -11.77 -7.23
CA GLY A 281 -13.41 -10.87 -7.54
C GLY A 281 -14.25 -11.35 -8.72
N ASP A 282 -15.56 -11.14 -8.65
CA ASP A 282 -16.41 -11.17 -9.85
C ASP A 282 -16.30 -9.84 -10.60
N TYR A 283 -16.33 -8.75 -9.85
CA TYR A 283 -16.17 -7.38 -10.36
C TYR A 283 -15.01 -6.69 -9.66
N ALA A 284 -14.31 -5.82 -10.39
CA ALA A 284 -13.40 -4.83 -9.81
C ALA A 284 -13.77 -3.43 -10.30
N PHE A 285 -13.97 -2.50 -9.37
CA PHE A 285 -14.14 -1.07 -9.67
C PHE A 285 -12.84 -0.35 -9.37
N VAL A 286 -12.32 0.36 -10.37
CA VAL A 286 -11.01 0.99 -10.35
C VAL A 286 -11.12 2.44 -10.76
N LYS A 287 -10.52 3.34 -9.98
CA LYS A 287 -10.34 4.75 -10.33
C LYS A 287 -8.97 4.97 -10.94
N ALA A 288 -8.93 5.54 -12.15
CA ALA A 288 -7.69 5.91 -12.84
C ALA A 288 -7.64 7.41 -13.15
N TYR A 289 -6.42 7.95 -13.24
CA TYR A 289 -6.22 9.30 -13.71
C TYR A 289 -6.36 9.37 -15.23
N LYS A 290 -5.67 8.47 -15.93
CA LYS A 290 -5.85 8.27 -17.38
C LYS A 290 -6.17 6.81 -17.69
N ALA A 291 -7.00 6.59 -18.69
CA ALA A 291 -7.15 5.30 -19.34
C ALA A 291 -7.21 5.47 -20.86
N ASP A 292 -6.47 4.65 -21.61
CA ASP A 292 -6.61 4.65 -23.07
C ASP A 292 -7.77 3.75 -23.54
N LYS A 293 -8.12 3.84 -24.82
CA LYS A 293 -9.18 2.99 -25.43
C LYS A 293 -8.89 1.49 -25.38
N LEU A 294 -7.63 1.07 -25.22
CA LEU A 294 -7.24 -0.34 -25.05
C LEU A 294 -7.40 -0.81 -23.59
N GLY A 295 -7.61 0.13 -22.66
CA GLY A 295 -7.77 -0.07 -21.22
C GLY A 295 -6.48 0.06 -20.42
N ASN A 296 -5.36 0.49 -21.01
CA ASN A 296 -4.15 0.78 -20.23
C ASN A 296 -4.42 1.95 -19.30
N CYS A 297 -4.07 1.83 -18.02
CA CYS A 297 -4.35 2.86 -17.03
C CYS A 297 -3.07 3.44 -16.42
N GLN A 298 -3.11 4.74 -16.18
CA GLN A 298 -2.16 5.48 -15.34
C GLN A 298 -2.89 5.97 -14.10
N PHE A 299 -2.30 5.72 -12.93
CA PHE A 299 -2.75 6.28 -11.65
C PHE A 299 -1.95 7.53 -11.30
N ARG A 300 -2.54 8.42 -10.51
CA ARG A 300 -1.90 9.66 -10.07
C ARG A 300 -1.62 9.59 -8.57
N LEU A 301 -0.38 9.86 -8.19
CA LEU A 301 0.07 9.99 -6.79
C LEU A 301 -0.39 8.80 -5.92
N ALA A 302 -0.94 9.07 -4.73
CA ALA A 302 -1.36 8.05 -3.77
C ALA A 302 -2.74 7.44 -4.09
N ALA A 303 -3.41 7.88 -5.16
CA ALA A 303 -4.64 7.25 -5.67
C ALA A 303 -4.37 5.88 -6.34
N ASN A 304 -3.11 5.50 -6.54
CA ASN A 304 -2.73 4.16 -7.01
C ASN A 304 -3.15 3.05 -6.03
N ASN A 305 -2.76 3.19 -4.75
CA ASN A 305 -3.14 2.34 -3.62
C ASN A 305 -3.64 0.90 -3.99
N PHE A 306 -4.89 0.55 -3.68
CA PHE A 306 -5.48 -0.75 -3.96
C PHE A 306 -5.97 -0.92 -5.41
N ASN A 307 -6.12 0.18 -6.16
CA ASN A 307 -6.63 0.17 -7.53
C ASN A 307 -5.82 -0.76 -8.44
N GLY A 308 -4.48 -0.71 -8.33
CA GLY A 308 -3.58 -1.57 -9.10
C GLY A 308 -3.79 -3.06 -8.83
N ALA A 309 -3.72 -3.49 -7.56
CA ALA A 309 -3.89 -4.90 -7.18
C ALA A 309 -5.29 -5.43 -7.50
N MET A 310 -6.34 -4.66 -7.20
CA MET A 310 -7.73 -5.08 -7.41
C MET A 310 -8.12 -5.12 -8.88
N GLY A 311 -7.64 -4.17 -9.70
CA GLY A 311 -7.93 -4.13 -11.14
C GLY A 311 -7.43 -5.35 -11.91
N ARG A 312 -6.44 -6.08 -11.37
CA ARG A 312 -5.91 -7.32 -11.93
C ARG A 312 -6.72 -8.57 -11.55
N ASN A 313 -7.59 -8.46 -10.55
CA ASN A 313 -8.10 -9.60 -9.79
C ASN A 313 -9.61 -9.76 -9.87
N ALA A 314 -10.20 -9.55 -11.04
CA ALA A 314 -11.62 -9.82 -11.25
C ALA A 314 -11.93 -10.35 -12.64
N LYS A 315 -13.04 -11.08 -12.76
CA LYS A 315 -13.59 -11.51 -14.05
C LYS A 315 -13.99 -10.30 -14.90
N MET A 316 -14.57 -9.28 -14.27
CA MET A 316 -15.01 -8.04 -14.88
C MET A 316 -14.40 -6.82 -14.20
N THR A 317 -13.27 -6.33 -14.72
CA THR A 317 -12.68 -5.05 -14.27
C THR A 317 -13.26 -3.89 -15.07
N ILE A 318 -13.87 -2.93 -14.36
CA ILE A 318 -14.43 -1.70 -14.89
C ILE A 318 -13.65 -0.52 -14.30
N VAL A 319 -13.07 0.28 -15.18
CA VAL A 319 -12.29 1.46 -14.82
C VAL A 319 -13.13 2.70 -15.07
N GLU A 320 -13.22 3.58 -14.09
CA GLU A 320 -13.58 4.98 -14.33
C GLU A 320 -12.30 5.84 -14.40
N ALA A 321 -12.14 6.58 -15.49
CA ALA A 321 -10.96 7.41 -15.73
C ALA A 321 -11.34 8.89 -15.75
N GLU A 322 -10.50 9.74 -15.16
CA GLU A 322 -10.68 11.21 -15.28
C GLU A 322 -10.42 11.69 -16.70
N HIS A 323 -9.44 11.09 -17.37
CA HIS A 323 -9.14 11.38 -18.77
C HIS A 323 -9.11 10.07 -19.57
N ILE A 324 -10.05 9.93 -20.50
CA ILE A 324 -9.96 8.91 -21.54
C ILE A 324 -9.11 9.47 -22.69
N VAL A 325 -8.06 8.76 -23.05
CA VAL A 325 -7.05 9.20 -24.03
C VAL A 325 -6.90 8.23 -25.19
N GLU A 326 -6.24 8.64 -26.27
CA GLU A 326 -5.93 7.73 -27.38
C GLU A 326 -4.76 6.79 -27.02
N PRO A 327 -4.73 5.57 -27.60
CA PRO A 327 -3.58 4.68 -27.45
C PRO A 327 -2.27 5.34 -27.89
N GLY A 328 -1.27 5.34 -27.01
CA GLY A 328 0.03 6.01 -27.21
C GLY A 328 0.19 7.32 -26.43
N GLU A 329 -0.88 7.89 -25.88
CA GLU A 329 -0.79 9.08 -25.00
C GLU A 329 -0.34 8.77 -23.58
N ILE A 330 -0.43 7.50 -23.16
CA ILE A 330 0.22 6.99 -21.95
C ILE A 330 1.53 6.34 -22.39
N PRO A 331 2.71 6.88 -21.99
CA PRO A 331 3.98 6.23 -22.25
C PRO A 331 3.97 4.78 -21.73
N PRO A 332 4.52 3.79 -22.46
CA PRO A 332 4.46 2.39 -22.04
C PRO A 332 5.00 2.13 -20.63
N GLU A 333 6.07 2.80 -20.24
CA GLU A 333 6.69 2.75 -18.91
C GLU A 333 5.85 3.40 -17.80
N ALA A 334 4.85 4.21 -18.17
CA ALA A 334 3.91 4.86 -17.26
C ALA A 334 2.58 4.10 -17.13
N VAL A 335 2.43 2.94 -17.80
CA VAL A 335 1.25 2.08 -17.66
C VAL A 335 1.34 1.30 -16.34
N HIS A 336 0.51 1.69 -15.38
CA HIS A 336 0.46 1.04 -14.07
C HIS A 336 -0.45 -0.20 -14.05
N LEU A 337 -1.54 -0.18 -14.83
CA LEU A 337 -2.44 -1.33 -15.01
C LEU A 337 -2.60 -1.59 -16.52
N PRO A 338 -1.98 -2.66 -17.05
CA PRO A 338 -2.10 -3.01 -18.46
C PRO A 338 -3.54 -3.34 -18.87
N GLY A 339 -3.93 -2.91 -20.07
CA GLY A 339 -5.31 -3.02 -20.53
C GLY A 339 -5.84 -4.45 -20.63
N ILE A 340 -4.99 -5.47 -20.67
CA ILE A 340 -5.43 -6.87 -20.66
C ILE A 340 -6.37 -7.23 -19.49
N TYR A 341 -6.14 -6.60 -18.34
CA TYR A 341 -6.95 -6.79 -17.13
C TYR A 341 -8.29 -6.06 -17.21
N VAL A 342 -8.35 -4.95 -17.96
CA VAL A 342 -9.51 -4.07 -18.05
C VAL A 342 -10.48 -4.55 -19.13
N LYS A 343 -11.76 -4.63 -18.77
CA LYS A 343 -12.84 -5.00 -19.70
C LYS A 343 -13.63 -3.79 -20.18
N ARG A 344 -13.84 -2.79 -19.32
CA ARG A 344 -14.62 -1.59 -19.64
C ARG A 344 -13.94 -0.36 -19.05
N VAL A 345 -13.97 0.74 -19.81
CA VAL A 345 -13.53 2.06 -19.39
C VAL A 345 -14.71 3.00 -19.52
N ILE A 346 -14.96 3.82 -18.50
CA ILE A 346 -15.94 4.91 -18.55
C ILE A 346 -15.30 6.23 -18.14
N GLN A 347 -15.90 7.32 -18.59
CA GLN A 347 -15.55 8.66 -18.10
C GLN A 347 -16.04 8.77 -16.65
N SER A 348 -15.15 9.16 -15.75
CA SER A 348 -15.52 9.49 -14.36
C SER A 348 -16.25 10.83 -14.35
N THR A 349 -17.34 10.90 -13.59
CA THR A 349 -18.19 12.11 -13.45
C THR A 349 -18.35 12.56 -12.01
N ALA A 350 -17.95 11.74 -11.03
CA ALA A 350 -17.94 12.10 -9.62
C ALA A 350 -16.74 12.98 -9.27
N GLU A 351 -16.99 14.01 -8.47
CA GLU A 351 -15.96 14.89 -7.93
C GLU A 351 -15.11 14.18 -6.87
N LYS A 352 -13.84 14.56 -6.76
CA LYS A 352 -12.95 14.06 -5.71
C LYS A 352 -13.21 14.82 -4.43
N ASN A 353 -13.33 14.08 -3.32
CA ASN A 353 -13.51 14.63 -1.99
C ASN A 353 -12.24 14.44 -1.16
N ILE A 354 -11.99 15.38 -0.24
CA ILE A 354 -10.94 15.28 0.78
C ILE A 354 -11.62 14.97 2.12
N GLU A 355 -11.20 13.89 2.77
CA GLU A 355 -11.75 13.46 4.06
C GLU A 355 -11.29 14.40 5.20
N LYS A 356 -10.00 14.73 5.22
CA LYS A 356 -9.40 15.59 6.25
C LYS A 356 -8.46 16.60 5.61
N PHE A 357 -8.93 17.84 5.54
CA PHE A 357 -8.06 18.95 5.19
C PHE A 357 -7.08 19.19 6.33
N THR A 358 -5.80 19.24 6.01
CA THR A 358 -4.74 19.57 6.97
C THR A 358 -3.69 20.38 6.24
N TRP A 359 -3.38 21.54 6.79
CA TRP A 359 -2.48 22.50 6.16
C TRP A 359 -1.20 22.69 6.98
N THR A 360 -0.14 23.15 6.33
CA THR A 360 1.02 23.71 7.03
C THR A 360 0.52 24.85 7.90
N LYS A 361 1.00 24.88 9.15
CA LYS A 361 0.64 25.90 10.12
C LYS A 361 1.81 26.87 10.26
N ASP A 362 1.51 28.17 10.31
CA ASP A 362 2.51 29.18 10.69
C ASP A 362 2.94 28.97 12.16
N ASP A 363 4.13 29.44 12.53
CA ASP A 363 4.83 29.17 13.81
C ASP A 363 4.03 29.46 15.11
N ASN A 364 2.82 30.02 15.04
CA ASN A 364 1.98 30.41 16.19
C ASN A 364 0.65 29.64 16.35
N ASP A 365 0.43 28.52 15.65
CA ASP A 365 -0.92 27.94 15.53
C ASP A 365 -1.39 26.99 16.68
N ALA A 366 -2.70 27.02 16.95
CA ALA A 366 -3.43 26.37 18.03
C ALA A 366 -3.66 24.84 17.83
N ASP A 367 -3.56 24.31 16.61
CA ASP A 367 -3.89 22.90 16.37
C ASP A 367 -2.73 21.92 16.57
N ALA A 368 -1.46 22.37 16.54
CA ALA A 368 -0.34 21.56 17.05
C ALA A 368 -0.52 21.32 18.57
N LYS A 369 -1.05 22.33 19.28
CA LYS A 369 -1.50 22.18 20.66
C LYS A 369 -2.63 21.15 20.75
N LYS A 370 -3.57 21.08 19.81
CA LYS A 370 -4.69 20.11 19.85
C LYS A 370 -4.29 18.63 19.84
N VAL A 371 -3.26 18.23 19.08
CA VAL A 371 -2.72 16.85 19.11
C VAL A 371 -1.98 16.57 20.42
N LEU A 372 -1.27 17.56 20.93
CA LEU A 372 -0.58 17.49 22.22
C LEU A 372 -1.57 17.56 23.40
N GLY A 373 -2.77 18.11 23.22
CA GLY A 373 -3.74 18.37 24.27
C GLY A 373 -3.60 19.78 24.86
N SER A 374 -4.17 20.02 26.04
CA SER A 374 -4.05 21.30 26.74
C SER A 374 -3.38 21.14 28.10
N GLY A 375 -2.76 22.22 28.59
CA GLY A 375 -2.08 22.26 29.89
C GLY A 375 -1.02 21.16 30.03
N ASP A 376 -1.01 20.48 31.17
CA ASP A 376 -0.03 19.43 31.49
C ASP A 376 -0.01 18.27 30.49
N THR A 377 -1.14 17.97 29.83
CA THR A 377 -1.18 16.90 28.81
C THR A 377 -0.32 17.27 27.61
N ALA A 378 -0.32 18.54 27.21
CA ALA A 378 0.49 19.04 26.10
C ALA A 378 1.98 18.88 26.39
N ALA A 379 2.40 19.29 27.59
CA ALA A 379 3.80 19.18 28.02
C ALA A 379 4.29 17.72 28.04
N LYS A 380 3.45 16.79 28.54
CA LYS A 380 3.76 15.34 28.53
C LYS A 380 3.95 14.81 27.12
N ARG A 381 3.03 15.11 26.20
CA ARG A 381 3.11 14.64 24.82
C ARG A 381 4.26 15.28 24.05
N GLU A 382 4.54 16.55 24.29
CA GLU A 382 5.67 17.23 23.66
C GLU A 382 7.00 16.58 24.08
N ARG A 383 7.16 16.25 25.37
CA ARG A 383 8.32 15.51 25.88
C ARG A 383 8.48 14.15 25.16
N ILE A 384 7.39 13.38 25.03
CA ILE A 384 7.40 12.11 24.31
C ILE A 384 7.85 12.30 22.86
N VAL A 385 7.28 13.29 22.15
CA VAL A 385 7.56 13.56 20.74
C VAL A 385 9.01 14.01 20.53
N ARG A 386 9.50 14.94 21.35
CA ARG A 386 10.90 15.41 21.31
C ARG A 386 11.88 14.27 21.54
N ARG A 387 11.59 13.38 22.48
CA ARG A 387 12.43 12.20 22.70
C ARG A 387 12.32 11.20 21.56
N ALA A 388 11.12 10.96 21.02
CA ALA A 388 10.94 10.08 19.87
C ALA A 388 11.72 10.56 18.63
N ALA A 389 11.89 11.87 18.46
CA ALA A 389 12.71 12.43 17.38
C ALA A 389 14.18 12.00 17.45
N LYS A 390 14.70 11.65 18.63
CA LYS A 390 16.07 11.12 18.81
C LYS A 390 16.24 9.68 18.33
N GLU A 391 15.16 9.00 17.95
CA GLU A 391 15.24 7.65 17.36
C GLU A 391 15.63 7.69 15.88
N PHE A 392 15.44 8.82 15.21
CA PHE A 392 15.83 9.00 13.82
C PHE A 392 17.36 9.09 13.68
N LYS A 393 17.88 8.42 12.65
CA LYS A 393 19.26 8.55 12.21
C LYS A 393 19.29 8.94 10.74
N ASN A 394 20.34 9.65 10.35
CA ASN A 394 20.52 10.07 8.96
C ASN A 394 20.49 8.86 8.01
N GLY A 395 19.76 8.98 6.91
CA GLY A 395 19.58 7.93 5.90
C GLY A 395 18.55 6.85 6.25
N MET A 396 17.80 6.99 7.34
CA MET A 396 16.77 6.01 7.70
C MET A 396 15.52 6.12 6.82
N TYR A 397 14.89 4.97 6.59
CA TYR A 397 13.51 4.83 6.16
C TYR A 397 12.62 4.59 7.37
N ALA A 398 11.61 5.44 7.56
CA ALA A 398 10.71 5.34 8.71
C ALA A 398 9.24 5.33 8.31
N ASN A 399 8.42 4.58 9.05
CA ASN A 399 6.96 4.66 9.00
C ASN A 399 6.44 5.16 10.35
N LEU A 400 5.48 6.08 10.30
CA LEU A 400 4.96 6.78 11.46
C LEU A 400 3.45 6.57 11.56
N GLY A 401 3.01 6.04 12.69
CA GLY A 401 1.59 5.96 13.02
C GLY A 401 0.98 7.34 13.23
N ILE A 402 -0.34 7.42 13.07
CA ILE A 402 -1.10 8.64 13.30
C ILE A 402 -0.92 9.19 14.72
N GLY A 403 -1.05 10.51 14.88
CA GLY A 403 -0.96 11.20 16.18
C GLY A 403 0.46 11.65 16.51
N MET A 404 0.91 11.39 17.75
CA MET A 404 2.23 11.83 18.23
C MET A 404 3.42 11.44 17.32
N PRO A 405 3.49 10.22 16.74
CA PRO A 405 4.63 9.86 15.90
C PRO A 405 4.83 10.79 14.68
N MET A 406 3.74 11.28 14.08
CA MET A 406 3.79 12.22 12.94
C MET A 406 4.40 13.58 13.29
N LEU A 407 4.45 13.95 14.57
CA LEU A 407 5.05 15.21 15.02
C LEU A 407 6.58 15.09 15.19
N ALA A 408 7.10 13.88 15.42
CA ALA A 408 8.51 13.66 15.74
C ALA A 408 9.49 14.17 14.67
N PRO A 409 9.25 14.02 13.35
CA PRO A 409 10.14 14.55 12.32
C PRO A 409 10.36 16.06 12.39
N GLY A 410 9.42 16.83 12.94
CA GLY A 410 9.55 18.29 13.09
C GLY A 410 10.59 18.72 14.14
N PHE A 411 11.06 17.80 14.98
CA PHE A 411 12.06 18.06 16.03
C PHE A 411 13.45 17.50 15.69
N VAL A 412 13.62 17.04 14.45
CA VAL A 412 14.87 16.51 13.93
C VAL A 412 15.72 17.66 13.38
N GLY A 413 17.02 17.65 13.69
CA GLY A 413 17.96 18.66 13.18
C GLY A 413 18.20 18.53 11.67
N PRO A 414 18.67 19.61 10.99
CA PRO A 414 18.89 19.61 9.55
C PRO A 414 19.94 18.59 9.07
N GLU A 415 20.78 18.07 9.97
CA GLU A 415 21.80 17.06 9.71
C GLU A 415 21.25 15.62 9.60
N VAL A 416 19.98 15.40 9.94
CA VAL A 416 19.34 14.09 9.89
C VAL A 416 18.28 14.08 8.82
N GLU A 417 18.61 13.47 7.68
CA GLU A 417 17.66 13.20 6.61
C GLU A 417 16.98 11.84 6.82
N VAL A 418 15.65 11.83 6.81
CA VAL A 418 14.82 10.61 6.94
C VAL A 418 13.84 10.58 5.79
N GLN A 419 13.73 9.41 5.16
CA GLN A 419 12.72 9.12 4.14
C GLN A 419 11.48 8.53 4.83
N LEU A 420 10.40 9.29 4.83
CA LEU A 420 9.14 8.88 5.44
C LEU A 420 8.32 8.07 4.44
N GLN A 421 7.95 6.85 4.84
CA GLN A 421 7.07 5.96 4.10
C GLN A 421 5.66 6.06 4.67
N SER A 422 4.66 6.14 3.79
CA SER A 422 3.24 6.07 4.13
C SER A 422 2.63 4.83 3.51
N GLU A 423 1.90 4.06 4.32
CA GLU A 423 1.42 2.71 3.97
C GLU A 423 0.43 2.68 2.78
N ASN A 424 -0.17 3.81 2.43
CA ASN A 424 -1.04 3.97 1.27
C ASN A 424 -0.31 4.16 -0.07
N GLY A 425 1.02 4.07 -0.09
CA GLY A 425 1.79 4.01 -1.35
C GLY A 425 2.70 5.21 -1.60
N ILE A 426 3.29 5.80 -0.56
CA ILE A 426 4.21 6.93 -0.68
C ILE A 426 5.55 6.59 -0.02
N LEU A 427 6.65 6.91 -0.68
CA LEU A 427 7.98 6.99 -0.09
C LEU A 427 8.54 8.40 -0.34
N GLY A 428 8.97 9.08 0.72
CA GLY A 428 9.34 10.50 0.65
C GLY A 428 8.17 11.43 0.99
N LEU A 429 7.37 11.08 1.99
CA LEU A 429 6.28 11.91 2.50
C LEU A 429 6.81 13.27 2.96
N GLY A 430 6.19 14.35 2.47
CA GLY A 430 6.48 15.73 2.84
C GLY A 430 5.60 16.27 3.98
N PRO A 431 5.75 17.55 4.33
CA PRO A 431 4.87 18.21 5.28
C PRO A 431 3.43 18.33 4.73
N TYR A 432 2.52 18.81 5.57
CA TYR A 432 1.20 19.25 5.13
C TYR A 432 1.31 20.37 4.07
N PRO A 433 0.38 20.48 3.11
CA PRO A 433 0.38 21.50 2.05
C PRO A 433 -0.03 22.88 2.58
N ARG A 434 0.31 23.96 1.87
CA ARG A 434 -0.29 25.28 2.15
C ARG A 434 -1.75 25.28 1.69
N GLN A 435 -2.53 26.24 2.20
CA GLN A 435 -3.90 26.40 1.75
C GLN A 435 -3.95 26.70 0.24
N GLY A 436 -4.79 25.96 -0.49
CA GLY A 436 -4.90 26.00 -1.95
C GLY A 436 -3.92 25.06 -2.67
N GLU A 437 -2.98 24.42 -1.95
CA GLU A 437 -2.09 23.39 -2.48
C GLU A 437 -2.55 21.97 -2.11
N GLU A 438 -3.69 21.83 -1.42
CA GLU A 438 -4.27 20.52 -1.12
C GLU A 438 -4.65 19.73 -2.39
N ASP A 439 -4.41 18.43 -2.36
CA ASP A 439 -4.69 17.52 -3.46
C ASP A 439 -5.34 16.23 -2.94
N ALA A 440 -6.53 15.91 -3.46
CA ALA A 440 -7.29 14.73 -3.04
C ALA A 440 -6.61 13.39 -3.37
N ASP A 441 -5.66 13.38 -4.32
CA ASP A 441 -4.85 12.20 -4.64
C ASP A 441 -3.60 12.07 -3.76
N LEU A 442 -3.37 13.02 -2.84
CA LEU A 442 -2.16 13.07 -2.03
C LEU A 442 -2.49 13.23 -0.53
N ILE A 443 -2.68 12.08 0.10
CA ILE A 443 -2.98 11.96 1.52
C ILE A 443 -2.00 11.02 2.23
N ASN A 444 -1.86 11.15 3.55
CA ASN A 444 -1.13 10.19 4.38
C ASN A 444 -2.03 9.02 4.85
N ALA A 445 -1.46 8.10 5.64
CA ALA A 445 -2.19 6.98 6.25
C ALA A 445 -3.37 7.42 7.13
N GLY A 446 -3.29 8.61 7.74
CA GLY A 446 -4.33 9.24 8.56
C GLY A 446 -5.45 9.94 7.79
N LYS A 447 -5.41 9.90 6.44
CA LYS A 447 -6.36 10.55 5.52
C LYS A 447 -6.24 12.08 5.46
N GLU A 448 -5.13 12.62 5.95
CA GLU A 448 -4.81 14.04 5.93
C GLU A 448 -4.08 14.40 4.63
N THR A 449 -4.38 15.55 4.05
CA THR A 449 -3.69 16.09 2.86
C THR A 449 -2.22 16.33 3.15
N VAL A 450 -1.33 15.92 2.26
CA VAL A 450 0.13 16.02 2.43
C VAL A 450 0.82 16.47 1.14
N THR A 451 2.12 16.72 1.21
CA THR A 451 2.99 16.98 0.05
C THR A 451 4.00 15.84 -0.13
N LEU A 452 4.80 15.91 -1.20
CA LEU A 452 5.93 15.01 -1.45
C LEU A 452 7.24 15.77 -1.35
N ARG A 453 8.28 15.13 -0.80
CA ARG A 453 9.66 15.66 -0.86
C ARG A 453 10.27 15.41 -2.25
N PRO A 454 11.29 16.19 -2.66
CA PRO A 454 12.10 15.86 -3.83
C PRO A 454 12.64 14.43 -3.75
N GLY A 455 12.57 13.70 -4.86
CA GLY A 455 12.99 12.28 -4.92
C GLY A 455 11.95 11.28 -4.40
N ALA A 456 10.73 11.73 -4.05
CA ALA A 456 9.65 10.83 -3.64
C ALA A 456 9.23 9.84 -4.74
N ALA A 457 8.71 8.69 -4.32
CA ALA A 457 8.14 7.66 -5.16
C ALA A 457 6.73 7.28 -4.70
N VAL A 458 5.87 6.91 -5.65
CA VAL A 458 4.51 6.43 -5.39
C VAL A 458 4.28 5.06 -6.00
N PHE A 459 3.50 4.21 -5.33
CA PHE A 459 3.34 2.80 -5.66
C PHE A 459 2.00 2.24 -5.16
N GLY A 460 1.66 1.02 -5.58
CA GLY A 460 0.46 0.31 -5.12
C GLY A 460 0.59 -0.19 -3.67
N SER A 461 -0.54 -0.51 -3.05
CA SER A 461 -0.60 -1.02 -1.68
C SER A 461 0.17 -2.34 -1.52
N GLU A 462 0.15 -3.22 -2.52
CA GLU A 462 0.87 -4.49 -2.50
C GLU A 462 2.40 -4.27 -2.40
N GLU A 463 2.94 -3.30 -3.13
CA GLU A 463 4.36 -2.95 -3.07
C GLU A 463 4.70 -2.27 -1.74
N SER A 464 3.83 -1.37 -1.27
CA SER A 464 3.94 -0.70 0.02
C SER A 464 4.13 -1.69 1.17
N PHE A 465 3.25 -2.69 1.25
CA PHE A 465 3.34 -3.70 2.31
C PHE A 465 4.39 -4.78 2.03
N GLY A 466 4.78 -4.99 0.77
CA GLY A 466 5.98 -5.75 0.43
C GLY A 466 7.24 -5.15 1.06
N MET A 467 7.42 -3.83 0.97
CA MET A 467 8.51 -3.10 1.63
C MET A 467 8.46 -3.23 3.15
N ILE A 468 7.28 -3.03 3.75
CA ILE A 468 7.08 -3.13 5.20
C ILE A 468 7.40 -4.55 5.71
N ARG A 469 6.73 -5.58 5.17
CA ARG A 469 6.88 -6.96 5.66
C ARG A 469 8.27 -7.53 5.44
N SER A 470 8.95 -7.14 4.36
CA SER A 470 10.32 -7.59 4.10
C SER A 470 11.37 -6.93 5.02
N GLY A 471 10.95 -5.96 5.85
CA GLY A 471 11.81 -5.28 6.81
C GLY A 471 12.73 -4.26 6.15
N ARG A 472 12.28 -3.59 5.08
CA ARG A 472 13.03 -2.50 4.44
C ARG A 472 12.90 -1.18 5.21
N ILE A 473 11.87 -1.04 6.03
CA ILE A 473 11.69 0.10 6.92
C ILE A 473 12.60 -0.09 8.14
N ASN A 474 13.46 0.88 8.43
CA ASN A 474 14.39 0.79 9.55
C ASN A 474 13.69 1.02 10.89
N LEU A 475 12.75 1.98 10.92
CA LEU A 475 12.10 2.47 12.12
C LEU A 475 10.59 2.59 11.92
N THR A 476 9.82 1.96 12.80
CA THR A 476 8.37 2.11 12.89
C THR A 476 8.06 2.76 14.24
N ILE A 477 7.37 3.90 14.25
CA ILE A 477 6.93 4.56 15.48
C ILE A 477 5.41 4.54 15.54
N LEU A 478 4.82 3.95 16.59
CA LEU A 478 3.37 3.79 16.73
C LEU A 478 2.88 4.21 18.11
N GLY A 479 1.58 4.53 18.20
CA GLY A 479 0.89 4.60 19.49
C GLY A 479 0.50 3.21 20.01
N ALA A 480 0.26 3.13 21.33
CA ALA A 480 -0.22 1.90 21.98
C ALA A 480 -1.28 2.20 23.06
N MET A 481 -2.18 1.24 23.23
CA MET A 481 -3.10 1.17 24.38
C MET A 481 -2.44 0.40 25.53
N GLN A 482 -1.79 -0.72 25.24
CA GLN A 482 -0.98 -1.48 26.18
C GLN A 482 0.28 -2.04 25.50
N VAL A 483 1.35 -2.19 26.28
CA VAL A 483 2.56 -2.93 25.88
C VAL A 483 2.93 -3.90 27.00
N SER A 484 3.24 -5.16 26.66
CA SER A 484 3.65 -6.15 27.65
C SER A 484 5.13 -6.02 28.03
N GLY A 485 5.53 -6.60 29.17
CA GLY A 485 6.93 -6.64 29.60
C GLY A 485 7.88 -7.32 28.60
N THR A 486 7.37 -8.18 27.72
CA THR A 486 8.13 -8.86 26.66
C THR A 486 7.85 -8.29 25.26
N GLY A 487 7.23 -7.12 25.17
CA GLY A 487 7.07 -6.38 23.91
C GLY A 487 5.87 -6.77 23.06
N ASP A 488 4.82 -7.38 23.63
CA ASP A 488 3.54 -7.52 22.94
C ASP A 488 2.85 -6.16 22.83
N LEU A 489 2.21 -5.89 21.70
CA LEU A 489 1.56 -4.62 21.40
C LEU A 489 0.05 -4.80 21.30
N ALA A 490 -0.74 -3.92 21.93
CA ALA A 490 -2.18 -3.81 21.69
C ALA A 490 -2.56 -2.34 21.39
N ASN A 491 -3.13 -2.07 20.21
CA ASN A 491 -3.48 -0.71 19.82
C ASN A 491 -4.70 -0.52 18.89
N TRP A 492 -5.45 -1.58 18.56
CA TRP A 492 -6.48 -1.51 17.49
C TRP A 492 -7.94 -1.64 17.97
N MET A 493 -8.17 -2.14 19.18
CA MET A 493 -9.52 -2.37 19.72
C MET A 493 -9.61 -2.00 21.20
N LEU A 494 -10.73 -1.35 21.55
CA LEU A 494 -11.19 -1.25 22.93
C LEU A 494 -12.49 -2.07 23.05
N PRO A 495 -12.81 -2.62 24.24
CA PRO A 495 -14.10 -3.26 24.47
C PRO A 495 -15.26 -2.35 24.02
N GLY A 496 -16.11 -2.86 23.12
CA GLY A 496 -17.26 -2.14 22.56
C GLY A 496 -16.95 -1.10 21.47
N LYS A 497 -15.68 -0.94 21.05
CA LYS A 497 -15.30 -0.06 19.92
C LYS A 497 -14.29 -0.75 19.01
N VAL A 498 -14.70 -1.01 17.78
CA VAL A 498 -13.87 -1.67 16.76
C VAL A 498 -13.57 -0.65 15.67
N LYS A 499 -12.30 -0.28 15.51
CA LYS A 499 -11.86 0.59 14.41
C LYS A 499 -11.18 -0.20 13.29
N GLY A 500 -10.51 -1.29 13.64
CA GLY A 500 -9.80 -2.16 12.72
C GLY A 500 -8.29 -2.06 12.88
N PHE A 501 -7.55 -3.00 12.29
CA PHE A 501 -6.09 -3.06 12.44
C PHE A 501 -5.35 -2.07 11.55
N GLY A 502 -5.94 -1.70 10.40
CA GLY A 502 -5.22 -0.99 9.34
C GLY A 502 -3.91 -1.71 8.98
N GLY A 503 -2.83 -0.95 8.79
CA GLY A 503 -1.49 -1.49 8.56
C GLY A 503 -0.73 -1.94 9.81
N ALA A 504 -1.26 -1.76 11.03
CA ALA A 504 -0.48 -1.90 12.26
C ALA A 504 0.15 -3.30 12.45
N MET A 505 -0.60 -4.36 12.11
CA MET A 505 -0.10 -5.75 12.23
C MET A 505 1.03 -6.06 11.24
N ASP A 506 1.04 -5.46 10.06
CA ASP A 506 2.12 -5.59 9.09
C ASP A 506 3.36 -4.81 9.54
N LEU A 507 3.17 -3.58 10.05
CA LEU A 507 4.22 -2.66 10.49
C LEU A 507 5.09 -3.22 11.62
N VAL A 508 4.54 -4.09 12.46
CA VAL A 508 5.25 -4.74 13.56
C VAL A 508 5.61 -6.20 13.30
N SER A 509 5.34 -6.70 12.09
CA SER A 509 5.50 -8.14 11.76
C SER A 509 6.95 -8.58 11.57
N ASN A 510 7.91 -7.66 11.49
CA ASN A 510 9.32 -7.98 11.25
C ASN A 510 10.29 -7.30 12.23
N PRO A 511 10.14 -7.54 13.55
CA PRO A 511 10.90 -6.83 14.58
C PRO A 511 12.41 -7.14 14.59
N SER A 512 12.86 -8.17 13.86
CA SER A 512 14.29 -8.48 13.72
C SER A 512 15.01 -7.60 12.70
N LYS A 513 14.28 -6.89 11.83
CA LYS A 513 14.83 -5.98 10.82
C LYS A 513 14.33 -4.55 10.96
N THR A 514 13.13 -4.38 11.48
CA THR A 514 12.50 -3.09 11.71
C THR A 514 12.43 -2.81 13.20
N LYS A 515 13.06 -1.74 13.66
CA LYS A 515 12.95 -1.30 15.05
C LYS A 515 11.55 -0.75 15.29
N VAL A 516 10.82 -1.30 16.25
CA VAL A 516 9.47 -0.83 16.60
C VAL A 516 9.56 -0.02 17.89
N VAL A 517 9.21 1.26 17.81
CA VAL A 517 9.17 2.16 18.95
C VAL A 517 7.73 2.54 19.25
N VAL A 518 7.33 2.38 20.50
CA VAL A 518 6.03 2.85 20.97
C VAL A 518 6.18 4.20 21.64
N THR A 519 5.36 5.16 21.24
CA THR A 519 5.18 6.44 21.94
C THR A 519 3.82 6.48 22.60
N MET A 520 3.76 6.60 23.93
CA MET A 520 2.50 6.61 24.65
C MET A 520 2.60 7.33 25.99
N GLU A 521 1.49 7.90 26.47
CA GLU A 521 1.36 8.24 27.89
C GLU A 521 1.49 6.96 28.73
N HIS A 522 2.19 7.06 29.87
CA HIS A 522 2.59 5.92 30.71
C HIS A 522 1.40 5.23 31.38
N THR A 523 0.40 6.01 31.78
CA THR A 523 -0.86 5.54 32.38
C THR A 523 -2.05 5.97 31.54
N ASP A 524 -3.21 5.33 31.75
CA ASP A 524 -4.47 5.85 31.22
C ASP A 524 -4.95 7.07 32.02
N LYS A 525 -6.10 7.63 31.63
CA LYS A 525 -6.72 8.79 32.30
C LYS A 525 -7.13 8.54 33.75
N LYS A 526 -7.25 7.27 34.17
CA LYS A 526 -7.59 6.85 35.53
C LYS A 526 -6.34 6.52 36.35
N GLY A 527 -5.14 6.64 35.77
CA GLY A 527 -3.87 6.30 36.41
C GLY A 527 -3.52 4.82 36.33
N ASN A 528 -4.26 3.99 35.57
CA ASN A 528 -3.92 2.59 35.43
C ASN A 528 -2.67 2.43 34.55
N PRO A 529 -1.75 1.50 34.90
CA PRO A 529 -0.59 1.19 34.08
C PRO A 529 -0.95 0.75 32.66
N LYS A 530 -0.21 1.25 31.67
CA LYS A 530 -0.30 0.76 30.28
C LYS A 530 0.87 -0.14 29.89
N ILE A 531 1.95 -0.13 30.67
CA ILE A 531 3.04 -1.10 30.59
C ILE A 531 2.71 -2.23 31.57
N VAL A 532 2.30 -3.36 31.02
CA VAL A 532 1.61 -4.45 31.75
C VAL A 532 2.39 -5.76 31.68
N LYS A 533 2.13 -6.71 32.58
CA LYS A 533 2.78 -8.03 32.48
C LYS A 533 2.33 -8.78 31.23
N GLN A 534 1.03 -8.72 30.96
CA GLN A 534 0.39 -9.27 29.77
C GLN A 534 -0.70 -8.31 29.31
N CYS A 535 -0.84 -8.11 28.00
CA CYS A 535 -1.93 -7.28 27.48
C CYS A 535 -3.28 -7.94 27.75
N ALA A 536 -4.22 -7.16 28.30
CA ALA A 536 -5.62 -7.57 28.43
C ALA A 536 -6.39 -7.31 27.13
N PHE A 537 -5.93 -6.35 26.32
CA PHE A 537 -6.52 -6.06 25.02
C PHE A 537 -5.96 -6.97 23.92
N PRO A 538 -6.74 -7.27 22.87
CA PRO A 538 -6.26 -8.10 21.77
C PRO A 538 -5.00 -7.57 21.12
N LEU A 539 -4.08 -8.50 20.88
CA LEU A 539 -2.77 -8.15 20.35
C LEU A 539 -2.85 -7.67 18.90
N THR A 540 -1.92 -6.77 18.60
CA THR A 540 -1.54 -6.29 17.27
C THR A 540 -0.34 -7.08 16.78
N GLY A 541 0.60 -7.37 17.68
CA GLY A 541 1.76 -8.20 17.42
C GLY A 541 2.36 -8.72 18.72
N ARG A 542 2.82 -9.96 18.70
CA ARG A 542 3.54 -10.60 19.82
C ARG A 542 5.03 -10.26 19.73
N ALA A 543 5.67 -9.97 20.87
CA ALA A 543 7.11 -9.76 21.00
C ALA A 543 7.71 -8.94 19.84
N CYS A 544 7.18 -7.74 19.65
CA CYS A 544 7.48 -6.90 18.50
C CYS A 544 8.01 -5.51 18.86
N VAL A 545 7.65 -4.97 20.03
CA VAL A 545 8.08 -3.64 20.48
C VAL A 545 9.52 -3.68 20.98
N SER A 546 10.41 -2.92 20.35
CA SER A 546 11.83 -2.84 20.75
C SER A 546 12.09 -1.77 21.83
N ARG A 547 11.28 -0.71 21.86
CA ARG A 547 11.44 0.41 22.80
C ARG A 547 10.11 1.08 23.12
N ILE A 548 9.95 1.51 24.36
CA ILE A 548 8.77 2.25 24.85
C ILE A 548 9.24 3.63 25.31
N ILE A 549 8.64 4.68 24.78
CA ILE A 549 8.90 6.08 25.15
C ILE A 549 7.62 6.63 25.78
N THR A 550 7.71 7.03 27.04
CA THR A 550 6.64 7.73 27.76
C THR A 550 7.11 9.07 28.29
N GLU A 551 6.21 9.84 28.89
CA GLU A 551 6.52 11.11 29.53
C GLU A 551 7.38 10.98 30.80
N LEU A 552 7.51 9.76 31.34
CA LEU A 552 8.22 9.46 32.57
C LEU A 552 9.62 8.87 32.33
N GLY A 553 9.80 8.12 31.25
CA GLY A 553 11.07 7.48 30.94
C GLY A 553 11.03 6.65 29.65
N VAL A 554 12.17 6.04 29.35
CA VAL A 554 12.38 5.20 28.17
C VAL A 554 12.79 3.80 28.60
N PHE A 555 12.11 2.80 28.04
CA PHE A 555 12.43 1.40 28.26
C PHE A 555 12.93 0.77 26.96
N ASP A 556 14.05 0.06 27.04
CA ASP A 556 14.39 -0.96 26.07
C ASP A 556 13.69 -2.27 26.42
N VAL A 557 13.29 -2.98 25.37
CA VAL A 557 12.55 -4.24 25.49
C VAL A 557 13.38 -5.35 24.88
N ASP A 558 13.74 -6.32 25.71
CA ASP A 558 14.28 -7.60 25.27
C ASP A 558 13.15 -8.65 25.32
N PHE A 559 12.92 -9.35 24.21
CA PHE A 559 11.80 -10.30 24.11
C PHE A 559 11.92 -11.51 25.04
N ALA A 560 13.11 -11.79 25.57
CA ALA A 560 13.37 -12.89 26.50
C ALA A 560 13.56 -12.41 27.94
N HIS A 561 14.26 -11.29 28.14
CA HIS A 561 14.68 -10.79 29.45
C HIS A 561 13.80 -9.66 29.99
N GLY A 562 12.90 -9.12 29.17
CA GLY A 562 11.93 -8.11 29.58
C GLY A 562 12.44 -6.68 29.46
N LEU A 563 11.94 -5.81 30.34
CA LEU A 563 12.14 -4.36 30.25
C LEU A 563 13.40 -3.89 30.98
N THR A 564 14.10 -2.92 30.40
CA THR A 564 15.16 -2.15 31.06
C THR A 564 14.86 -0.66 30.95
N LEU A 565 14.71 0.04 32.07
CA LEU A 565 14.62 1.49 32.14
C LEU A 565 16.00 2.09 31.85
N ILE A 566 16.13 2.78 30.71
CA ILE A 566 17.41 3.32 30.21
C ILE A 566 17.49 4.85 30.31
N GLU A 567 16.34 5.53 30.35
CA GLU A 567 16.28 6.97 30.54
C GLU A 567 15.12 7.35 31.47
N ILE A 568 15.31 8.41 32.25
CA ILE A 568 14.34 8.92 33.20
C ILE A 568 14.13 10.42 33.02
N ALA A 569 12.87 10.86 33.06
CA ALA A 569 12.57 12.27 32.85
C ALA A 569 12.92 13.14 34.07
N ASP A 570 13.21 14.41 33.82
CA ASP A 570 13.56 15.35 34.88
C ASP A 570 12.43 15.45 35.94
N GLY A 571 12.82 15.41 37.21
CA GLY A 571 11.92 15.39 38.36
C GLY A 571 11.22 14.05 38.64
N VAL A 572 11.44 13.00 37.86
CA VAL A 572 10.83 11.67 38.05
C VAL A 572 11.80 10.73 38.78
N THR A 573 11.30 9.89 39.69
CA THR A 573 12.10 8.85 40.37
C THR A 573 11.82 7.44 39.82
N ALA A 574 12.77 6.52 39.99
CA ALA A 574 12.58 5.13 39.59
C ALA A 574 11.44 4.47 40.38
N GLU A 575 11.24 4.86 41.64
CA GLU A 575 10.14 4.42 42.50
C GLU A 575 8.78 4.87 41.95
N GLU A 576 8.68 6.11 41.47
CA GLU A 576 7.46 6.61 40.82
C GLU A 576 7.11 5.77 39.60
N ILE A 577 8.09 5.55 38.70
CA ILE A 577 7.90 4.71 37.51
C ILE A 577 7.47 3.30 37.92
N LYS A 578 8.11 2.72 38.94
CA LYS A 578 7.77 1.40 39.48
C LYS A 578 6.33 1.34 40.03
N SER A 579 5.85 2.43 40.64
CA SER A 579 4.46 2.51 41.12
C SER A 579 3.41 2.60 40.00
N LYS A 580 3.82 3.02 38.79
CA LYS A 580 2.95 3.25 37.61
C LYS A 580 3.15 2.22 36.49
N THR A 581 4.05 1.26 36.69
CA THR A 581 4.36 0.17 35.76
C THR A 581 3.98 -1.16 36.42
N GLU A 582 3.16 -1.97 35.76
CA GLU A 582 2.80 -3.29 36.30
C GLU A 582 3.83 -4.37 35.92
N ALA A 583 4.45 -4.25 34.73
CA ALA A 583 5.54 -5.14 34.31
C ALA A 583 6.79 -4.95 35.18
N PRO A 584 7.48 -6.04 35.59
CA PRO A 584 8.80 -5.90 36.19
C PRO A 584 9.80 -5.34 35.18
N PHE A 585 10.73 -4.51 35.66
CA PHE A 585 11.80 -3.96 34.84
C PHE A 585 13.10 -3.85 35.65
N HIS A 586 14.21 -3.88 34.93
CA HIS A 586 15.53 -3.55 35.46
C HIS A 586 15.82 -2.06 35.27
N VAL A 587 16.60 -1.47 36.17
CA VAL A 587 17.12 -0.10 35.99
C VAL A 587 18.54 -0.23 35.45
N ALA A 588 18.83 0.45 34.35
CA ALA A 588 20.17 0.46 33.77
C ALA A 588 21.18 1.02 34.78
N SER A 589 22.37 0.41 34.87
CA SER A 589 23.45 0.90 35.73
C SER A 589 23.95 2.28 35.29
N ASP A 590 23.81 2.61 34.01
CA ASP A 590 24.14 3.90 33.40
C ASP A 590 22.89 4.73 33.07
N LEU A 591 21.82 4.62 33.87
CA LEU A 591 20.54 5.36 33.67
C LEU A 591 20.78 6.84 33.35
N LYS A 592 20.23 7.30 32.23
CA LYS A 592 20.47 8.66 31.70
C LYS A 592 19.28 9.57 31.94
N PRO A 593 19.47 10.90 32.02
CA PRO A 593 18.37 11.82 31.90
C PRO A 593 17.74 11.71 30.50
N MET A 594 16.41 11.72 30.44
CA MET A 594 15.64 11.76 29.21
C MET A 594 15.74 13.17 28.60
N LEU A 595 16.29 13.25 27.40
CA LEU A 595 16.52 14.50 26.66
C LEU A 595 15.31 14.97 25.86
#